data_AF-A0A365UDM7-F1
#
_entry.id   AF-A0A365UDM7-F1
#
_cell.length_a   1.000
_cell.length_b   1.000
_cell.length_c   1.000
_cell.angle_alpha   90.00
_cell.angle_beta   90.00
_cell.angle_gamma   90.00
#
_symmetry.space_group_name_H-M   'P 1'
#
loop_
_entity.id
_entity.type
_entity.pdbx_description
1 polymer ?
#
loop_
_entity_poly.entity_id
_entity_poly.type
_entity_poly.pdbx_seq_one_letter_code
_entity_poly.pdbx_strand_id
1 'polypeptide(L)' 'MSPPNTLKHTAITWMMQRGVPIWQVAGYFSTSTSTIKSTYWHHHPDWHEAALESFDRRA' A
#
# COMPACT_ATOMS: atom_id res chain seq x y z
N MET A 1 -18.60 5.10 -18.22
CA MET A 1 -18.86 5.54 -16.83
C MET A 1 -17.80 4.92 -15.94
N SER A 2 -16.63 5.56 -15.82
CA SER A 2 -15.61 5.11 -14.87
C SER A 2 -16.14 5.39 -13.47
N PRO A 3 -16.15 4.42 -12.54
CA PRO A 3 -16.83 4.63 -11.27
C PRO A 3 -16.06 5.66 -10.44
N PRO A 4 -16.75 6.43 -9.58
CA PRO A 4 -16.26 7.61 -8.85
C PRO A 4 -15.05 7.42 -7.91
N ASN A 5 -14.36 6.27 -7.96
CA ASN A 5 -13.27 5.89 -7.07
C ASN A 5 -11.93 5.64 -7.77
N THR A 6 -11.86 5.57 -9.12
CA THR A 6 -10.62 5.17 -9.81
C THR A 6 -9.43 6.07 -9.46
N LEU A 7 -9.60 7.40 -9.45
CA LEU A 7 -8.53 8.34 -9.09
C LEU A 7 -8.11 8.20 -7.61
N LYS A 8 -9.06 7.92 -6.71
CA LYS A 8 -8.78 7.63 -5.31
C LYS A 8 -7.91 6.39 -5.16
N HIS A 9 -8.24 5.30 -5.89
CA HIS A 9 -7.43 4.09 -5.91
C HIS A 9 -6.00 4.34 -6.42
N THR A 10 -5.86 5.11 -7.51
CA THR A 10 -4.55 5.50 -8.05
C THR A 10 -3.72 6.28 -7.04
N ALA A 11 -4.32 7.29 -6.39
CA ALA A 11 -3.62 8.12 -5.42
C ALA A 11 -3.18 7.31 -4.17
N ILE A 12 -4.04 6.43 -3.66
CA ILE A 12 -3.68 5.52 -2.56
C ILE A 12 -2.50 4.62 -2.97
N THR A 13 -2.56 4.04 -4.17
CA THR A 13 -1.50 3.17 -4.69
C THR A 13 -0.16 3.89 -4.72
N TRP A 14 -0.11 5.13 -5.23
CA TRP A 14 1.13 5.92 -5.26
C TRP A 14 1.66 6.27 -3.88
N MET A 15 0.79 6.57 -2.91
CA MET A 15 1.23 6.83 -1.52
C MET A 15 1.82 5.56 -0.89
N MET A 16 1.24 4.38 -1.17
CA MET A 16 1.78 3.11 -0.68
C MET A 16 3.12 2.76 -1.32
N GLN A 17 3.26 2.93 -2.64
CA GLN A 17 4.53 2.74 -3.34
C GLN A 17 5.64 3.64 -2.82
N ARG A 18 5.30 4.85 -2.34
CA ARG A 18 6.25 5.80 -1.73
C ARG A 18 6.57 5.53 -0.26
N GLY A 19 6.03 4.46 0.32
CA GLY A 19 6.29 4.10 1.72
C GLY A 19 5.58 5.00 2.74
N VAL A 20 4.49 5.68 2.37
CA VAL A 20 3.74 6.51 3.32
C VAL A 20 3.08 5.61 4.37
N PRO A 21 3.14 5.93 5.67
CA PRO A 21 2.51 5.10 6.70
C PRO A 21 1.00 4.90 6.49
N ILE A 22 0.51 3.67 6.67
CA ILE A 22 -0.89 3.29 6.39
C ILE A 22 -1.93 4.16 7.12
N TRP A 23 -1.61 4.65 8.32
CA TRP A 23 -2.50 5.50 9.12
C TRP A 23 -2.65 6.91 8.53
N GLN A 24 -1.60 7.43 7.88
CA GLN A 24 -1.67 8.73 7.18
C GLN A 24 -2.54 8.62 5.94
N VAL A 25 -2.36 7.54 5.17
CA VAL A 25 -3.16 7.29 3.96
C VAL A 25 -4.63 7.05 4.32
N ALA A 26 -4.90 6.27 5.37
CA ALA A 26 -6.24 6.06 5.89
C ALA A 26 -6.92 7.38 6.30
N GLY A 27 -6.22 8.23 7.05
CA GLY A 27 -6.71 9.54 7.47
C GLY A 27 -7.02 10.46 6.29
N TYR A 28 -6.09 10.57 5.33
CA TYR A 28 -6.21 11.46 4.17
C TYR A 28 -7.42 11.10 3.28
N PHE A 29 -7.69 9.81 3.10
CA PHE A 29 -8.76 9.31 2.24
C PHE A 29 -10.06 8.97 2.98
N SER A 30 -10.16 9.35 4.26
CA SER A 30 -11.29 9.04 5.15
C SER A 30 -11.71 7.57 5.06
N THR A 31 -10.73 6.68 5.17
CA THR A 31 -10.94 5.22 5.15
C THR A 31 -10.22 4.56 6.31
N SER A 32 -10.38 3.24 6.49
CA SER A 32 -9.77 2.52 7.60
C SER A 32 -8.36 2.03 7.25
N THR A 33 -7.49 1.92 8.25
CA THR A 33 -6.18 1.26 8.10
C THR A 33 -6.33 -0.20 7.67
N SER A 34 -7.41 -0.87 8.10
CA SER A 34 -7.75 -2.23 7.66
C SER A 34 -8.01 -2.29 6.15
N THR A 35 -8.75 -1.32 5.60
CA THR A 35 -8.98 -1.19 4.16
C THR A 35 -7.67 -0.93 3.41
N ILE A 36 -6.84 0.00 3.91
CA ILE A 36 -5.53 0.26 3.30
C ILE A 36 -4.68 -1.01 3.30
N LYS A 37 -4.62 -1.70 4.44
CA LYS A 37 -3.84 -2.93 4.60
C LYS A 37 -4.32 -4.05 3.68
N SER A 38 -5.63 -4.30 3.64
CA SER A 38 -6.20 -5.39 2.84
C SER A 38 -6.09 -5.15 1.34
N THR A 39 -6.20 -3.89 0.88
CA THR A 39 -6.31 -3.59 -0.54
C THR A 39 -5.00 -3.13 -1.17
N TYR A 40 -4.11 -2.43 -0.46
CA TYR A 40 -2.97 -1.75 -1.07
C TYR A 40 -1.61 -2.04 -0.42
N TRP A 41 -1.56 -2.74 0.71
CA TRP A 41 -0.30 -3.00 1.42
C TRP A 41 0.74 -3.72 0.56
N HIS A 42 0.29 -4.55 -0.38
CA HIS A 42 1.17 -5.25 -1.31
C HIS A 42 1.94 -4.33 -2.27
N HIS A 43 1.60 -3.04 -2.33
CA HIS A 43 2.34 -2.02 -3.06
C HIS A 43 3.39 -1.31 -2.21
N HIS A 44 3.44 -1.54 -0.89
CA HIS A 44 4.42 -0.92 0.00
C HIS A 44 5.80 -1.58 -0.18
N PRO A 45 6.91 -0.82 -0.13
CA PRO A 45 8.26 -1.38 -0.25
C PRO A 45 8.53 -2.53 0.74
N ASP A 46 8.11 -2.35 2.00
CA ASP A 46 8.32 -3.33 3.06
C ASP A 46 7.54 -4.65 2.88
N TRP A 47 6.54 -4.71 1.99
CA TRP A 47 5.74 -5.94 1.80
C TRP A 47 6.58 -7.14 1.35
N HIS A 48 7.65 -6.87 0.60
CA HIS A 48 8.51 -7.91 0.05
C HIS A 48 9.82 -8.08 0.81
N GLU A 49 10.09 -7.30 1.86
CA GLU A 49 11.36 -7.31 2.59
C GLU A 49 11.69 -8.71 3.14
N ALA A 50 10.75 -9.34 3.86
CA ALA A 50 10.93 -10.69 4.38
C ALA A 50 11.10 -11.76 3.27
N ALA A 51 10.50 -11.54 2.09
CA ALA A 51 10.67 -12.43 0.94
C ALA A 51 12.07 -12.28 0.34
N LEU A 52 12.55 -11.04 0.16
CA LEU A 52 13.90 -10.73 -0.31
C LEU A 52 14.97 -11.33 0.62
N GLU A 53 14.83 -11.12 1.93
CA GLU A 53 15.75 -11.69 2.92
C GLU A 53 15.83 -13.23 2.84
N SER A 54 14.73 -13.89 2.46
CA SER A 54 14.70 -15.35 2.35
C SER A 54 15.52 -15.90 1.18
N PHE A 55 15.74 -15.09 0.14
CA PHE A 55 16.62 -15.39 -0.98
C PHE A 55 18.08 -15.09 -0.63
N ASP A 56 18.35 -14.00 0.09
CA ASP A 56 19.72 -13.59 0.44
C ASP A 56 20.40 -14.53 1.45
N ARG A 57 19.64 -15.19 2.35
CA ARG A 57 20.17 -16.16 3.33
C ARG A 57 20.74 -17.45 2.70
N ARG A 58 20.81 -17.57 1.38
CA ARG A 58 21.32 -18.75 0.65
C ARG A 58 22.55 -18.48 -0.24
N ALA A 59 23.13 -17.28 -0.21
CA ALA A 59 24.41 -16.96 -0.87
C ALA A 59 25.57 -17.06 0.13
#